data_AF-A0A7S2D7B0-F1
#
_entry.id   AF-A0A7S2D7B0-F1
#
_cell.length_a   1.000
_cell.length_b   1.000
_cell.length_c   1.000
_cell.angle_alpha   90.00
_cell.angle_beta   90.00
_cell.angle_gamma   90.00
#
_symmetry.space_group_name_H-M   'P 1'
#
loop_
_entity.id
_entity.type
_entity.pdbx_description
1 polymer ?
#
loop_
_entity_poly.entity_id
_entity_poly.type
_entity_poly.pdbx_seq_one_letter_code
_entity_poly.pdbx_strand_id
1 'polypeptide(L)'
;KILFCGWRRDVRDILFQLDKLVDPGSEVHMMTHCVPIDQRNVRLLEDGLDVNDLGNIKLVHHYGNTSVRRKLEVLKLEHYSSIMIFADQLYEADTMHADSHSLATLLLIRNIQAVREAKLARGEGGGRDSRKLSSVKDHACPMICEILDPHTQKTIAESDHL
;
A
#
# COMPACT_ATOMS: atom_id res chain seq x y z
N LYS A 1 -11.60 0.21 1.29
CA LYS A 1 -10.49 0.83 2.07
C LYS A 1 -9.24 0.75 1.23
N ILE A 2 -8.49 1.84 1.10
CA ILE A 2 -7.30 1.91 0.25
C ILE A 2 -6.10 2.14 1.15
N LEU A 3 -4.97 1.49 0.90
CA LEU A 3 -3.74 1.69 1.66
C LEU A 3 -2.71 2.43 0.82
N PHE A 4 -2.20 3.54 1.34
CA PHE A 4 -1.02 4.24 0.85
C PHE A 4 0.17 3.86 1.74
N CYS A 5 1.21 3.31 1.13
CA CYS A 5 2.50 3.05 1.75
C CYS A 5 3.47 4.12 1.25
N GLY A 6 3.95 4.96 2.16
CA GLY A 6 4.84 6.09 1.85
C GLY A 6 4.13 7.45 1.80
N TRP A 7 4.94 8.51 1.75
CA TRP A 7 4.54 9.91 1.65
C TRP A 7 5.18 10.55 0.41
N ARG A 8 4.41 10.62 -0.67
CA ARG A 8 4.81 11.25 -1.94
C ARG A 8 4.63 12.76 -1.87
N ARG A 9 5.46 13.53 -2.57
CA ARG A 9 5.40 15.00 -2.59
C ARG A 9 4.05 15.57 -3.03
N ASP A 10 3.39 14.91 -3.98
CA ASP A 10 2.10 15.30 -4.57
C ASP A 10 0.94 14.42 -4.05
N VAL A 11 1.08 13.79 -2.88
CA VAL A 11 0.04 12.91 -2.32
C VAL A 11 -1.32 13.62 -2.14
N ARG A 12 -1.29 14.95 -1.94
CA ARG A 12 -2.48 15.81 -1.97
C ARG A 12 -3.28 15.68 -3.26
N ASP A 13 -2.62 15.75 -4.41
CA ASP A 13 -3.32 15.73 -5.71
C ASP A 13 -3.97 14.36 -5.94
N ILE A 14 -3.29 13.30 -5.51
CA ILE A 14 -3.84 11.93 -5.52
C ILE A 14 -5.08 11.85 -4.62
N LEU A 15 -5.02 12.38 -3.40
CA LEU A 15 -6.14 12.37 -2.46
C LEU A 15 -7.34 13.13 -3.03
N PHE A 16 -7.14 14.31 -3.61
CA PHE A 16 -8.22 15.09 -4.24
C PHE A 16 -8.87 14.36 -5.41
N GLN A 17 -8.09 13.70 -6.26
CA GLN A 17 -8.66 12.94 -7.37
C GLN A 17 -9.38 11.71 -6.87
N LEU A 18 -8.80 11.00 -5.91
CA LEU A 18 -9.41 9.80 -5.34
C LEU A 18 -10.73 10.13 -4.65
N ASP A 19 -10.82 11.27 -3.94
CA ASP A 19 -12.06 11.71 -3.27
C ASP A 19 -13.22 11.84 -4.25
N LYS A 20 -12.97 12.29 -5.48
CA LYS A 20 -14.00 12.42 -6.53
C LYS A 20 -14.39 11.09 -7.16
N LEU A 21 -13.55 10.06 -7.04
CA LEU A 21 -13.70 8.79 -7.75
C LEU A 21 -14.30 7.68 -6.88
N VAL A 22 -14.20 7.78 -5.56
CA VAL A 22 -14.66 6.75 -4.62
C VAL A 22 -16.02 7.06 -4.02
N ASP A 23 -16.72 6.01 -3.58
CA ASP A 23 -18.01 6.15 -2.90
C ASP A 23 -17.86 6.85 -1.54
N PRO A 24 -18.87 7.61 -1.08
CA PRO A 24 -18.89 8.22 0.24
C PRO A 24 -18.65 7.22 1.38
N GLY A 25 -17.84 7.62 2.36
CA GLY A 25 -17.46 6.76 3.50
C GLY A 25 -16.28 5.84 3.22
N SER A 26 -15.63 6.00 2.06
CA SER A 26 -14.37 5.32 1.77
C SER A 26 -13.27 5.74 2.75
N GLU A 27 -12.37 4.81 3.09
CA GLU A 27 -11.24 5.10 3.96
C GLU A 27 -9.92 4.98 3.19
N VAL A 28 -9.08 6.00 3.29
CA VAL A 28 -7.68 5.95 2.85
C VAL A 28 -6.81 5.85 4.08
N HIS A 29 -6.07 4.75 4.19
CA HIS A 29 -5.12 4.51 5.26
C HIS A 29 -3.73 4.86 4.76
N MET A 30 -2.99 5.68 5.48
CA MET A 30 -1.64 6.10 5.07
C MET A 30 -0.61 5.66 6.10
N MET A 31 0.36 4.86 5.67
CA MET A 31 1.44 4.35 6.50
C MET A 31 2.80 4.82 5.99
N THR A 32 3.54 5.54 6.84
CA THR A 32 4.93 5.98 6.59
C THR A 32 5.63 6.21 7.93
N HIS A 33 6.96 6.12 7.96
CA HIS A 33 7.80 6.60 9.07
C HIS A 33 8.39 7.98 8.83
N CYS A 34 8.30 8.50 7.61
CA CYS A 34 8.96 9.74 7.19
C CYS A 34 8.31 11.00 7.77
N VAL A 35 7.01 10.93 8.09
CA VAL A 35 6.24 12.05 8.65
C VAL A 35 5.50 11.59 9.93
N PRO A 36 5.76 12.22 11.09
CA PRO A 36 5.01 11.99 12.33
C PRO A 36 3.51 12.28 12.16
N ILE A 37 2.64 11.47 12.79
CA ILE A 37 1.18 11.52 12.58
C ILE A 37 0.60 12.91 12.86
N ASP A 38 1.05 13.55 13.94
CA ASP A 38 0.64 14.87 14.40
C ASP A 38 0.97 16.00 13.42
N GLN A 39 1.92 15.79 12.51
CA GLN A 39 2.33 16.78 11.50
C GLN A 39 1.63 16.58 10.14
N ARG A 40 0.99 15.43 9.91
CA ARG A 40 0.50 15.06 8.56
C ARG A 40 -0.59 15.98 8.06
N ASN A 41 -1.61 16.23 8.88
CA ASN A 41 -2.71 17.11 8.50
C ASN A 41 -2.24 18.56 8.33
N VAL A 42 -1.25 18.99 9.12
CA VAL A 42 -0.65 20.33 8.98
C VAL A 42 0.07 20.45 7.64
N ARG A 43 0.91 19.48 7.26
CA ARG A 43 1.60 19.49 5.96
C ARG A 43 0.62 19.43 4.78
N LEU A 44 -0.40 18.59 4.87
CA LEU A 44 -1.44 18.53 3.84
C LEU A 44 -2.14 19.88 3.69
N LEU A 45 -2.43 20.56 4.80
CA LEU A 45 -3.05 21.89 4.79
C LEU A 45 -2.11 22.95 4.20
N GLU A 46 -0.82 22.92 4.53
CA GLU A 46 0.20 23.80 3.94
C GLU A 46 0.33 23.58 2.42
N ASP A 47 0.16 22.34 1.97
CA ASP A 47 0.10 21.99 0.55
C ASP A 47 -1.23 22.38 -0.11
N GLY A 48 -2.23 22.84 0.65
CA GLY A 48 -3.53 23.28 0.16
C GLY A 48 -4.66 22.24 0.21
N LEU A 49 -4.54 21.23 1.07
CA LEU A 49 -5.57 20.21 1.36
C LEU A 49 -6.01 20.28 2.83
N ASP A 50 -7.19 20.84 3.10
CA ASP A 50 -7.85 20.59 4.38
C ASP A 50 -8.52 19.21 4.34
N VAL A 51 -8.13 18.34 5.27
CA VAL A 51 -8.70 16.99 5.40
C VAL A 51 -10.20 17.01 5.74
N ASN A 52 -10.71 18.11 6.28
CA ASN A 52 -12.12 18.28 6.59
C ASN A 52 -12.97 18.59 5.34
N ASP A 53 -12.33 19.03 4.25
CA ASP A 53 -13.00 19.34 2.99
C ASP A 53 -13.19 18.09 2.09
N LEU A 54 -12.63 16.94 2.49
CA LEU A 54 -12.80 15.66 1.79
C LEU A 54 -14.24 15.16 1.97
N GLY A 55 -14.97 14.98 0.86
CA GLY A 55 -16.39 14.64 0.89
C GLY A 55 -16.66 13.15 1.00
N ASN A 56 -15.81 12.31 0.39
CA ASN A 56 -16.03 10.88 0.30
C ASN A 56 -15.02 10.06 1.09
N ILE A 57 -13.80 10.59 1.28
CA ILE A 57 -12.68 9.92 1.93
C ILE A 57 -12.54 10.35 3.39
N LYS A 58 -12.43 9.36 4.26
CA LYS A 58 -11.85 9.51 5.59
C LYS A 58 -10.37 9.12 5.58
N LEU A 59 -9.50 10.04 5.95
CA LEU A 59 -8.06 9.80 6.05
C LEU A 59 -7.68 9.20 7.42
N VAL A 60 -6.95 8.08 7.42
CA VAL A 60 -6.53 7.35 8.63
C VAL A 60 -5.01 7.18 8.63
N HIS A 61 -4.34 7.67 9.67
CA HIS A 61 -2.88 7.71 9.74
C HIS A 61 -2.29 6.55 10.56
N HIS A 62 -1.27 5.90 10.00
CA HIS A 62 -0.45 4.87 10.65
C HIS A 62 1.03 5.28 10.62
N TYR A 63 1.74 5.09 11.74
CA TYR A 63 3.18 5.33 11.80
C TYR A 63 3.96 4.03 11.73
N GLY A 64 4.87 3.93 10.76
CA GLY A 64 5.81 2.82 10.68
C GLY A 64 6.48 2.70 9.33
N ASN A 65 7.66 2.09 9.34
CA ASN A 65 8.41 1.80 8.14
C ASN A 65 7.81 0.57 7.44
N THR A 66 7.35 0.76 6.20
CA THR A 66 6.65 -0.28 5.43
C THR A 66 7.59 -1.37 4.91
N SER A 67 8.91 -1.13 4.86
CA SER A 67 9.89 -2.20 4.60
C SER A 67 10.17 -3.08 5.81
N VAL A 68 9.48 -2.87 6.93
CA VAL A 68 9.62 -3.65 8.17
C VAL A 68 8.37 -4.49 8.42
N ARG A 69 8.49 -5.81 8.27
CA ARG A 69 7.38 -6.78 8.40
C ARG A 69 6.48 -6.56 9.62
N ARG A 70 7.07 -6.51 10.82
CA ARG A 70 6.33 -6.35 12.10
C ARG A 70 5.49 -5.07 12.16
N LYS A 71 5.88 -4.03 11.40
CA LYS A 71 5.13 -2.77 11.33
C LYS A 71 3.93 -2.94 10.40
N LEU A 72 4.08 -3.61 9.26
CA LEU A 72 2.96 -3.92 8.36
C LEU A 72 1.95 -4.89 9.01
N GLU A 73 2.40 -5.82 9.84
CA GLU A 73 1.53 -6.82 10.48
C GLU A 73 0.48 -6.22 11.42
N VAL A 74 0.63 -4.97 11.86
CA VAL A 74 -0.41 -4.28 12.66
C VAL A 74 -1.65 -3.93 11.81
N LEU A 75 -1.50 -3.87 10.49
CA LEU A 75 -2.59 -3.61 9.56
C LEU A 75 -3.32 -4.91 9.20
N LYS A 76 -4.62 -4.80 8.96
CA LYS A 76 -5.45 -5.86 8.35
C LYS A 76 -5.32 -5.79 6.82
N LEU A 77 -4.16 -6.20 6.30
CA LEU A 77 -3.80 -6.06 4.88
C LEU A 77 -4.81 -6.73 3.93
N GLU A 78 -5.52 -7.74 4.42
CA GLU A 78 -6.60 -8.46 3.75
C GLU A 78 -7.91 -7.65 3.57
N HIS A 79 -8.07 -6.51 4.27
CA HIS A 79 -9.28 -5.68 4.19
C HIS A 79 -9.17 -4.51 3.22
N TYR A 80 -8.00 -4.29 2.61
CA TYR A 80 -7.82 -3.23 1.63
C TYR A 80 -8.27 -3.72 0.25
N SER A 81 -8.98 -2.84 -0.47
CA SER A 81 -9.43 -3.07 -1.84
C SER A 81 -8.33 -2.79 -2.86
N SER A 82 -7.36 -1.95 -2.51
CA SER A 82 -6.17 -1.65 -3.29
C SER A 82 -5.07 -1.11 -2.40
N ILE A 83 -3.82 -1.26 -2.84
CA ILE A 83 -2.63 -0.74 -2.16
C ILE A 83 -1.80 0.05 -3.18
N MET A 84 -1.37 1.25 -2.79
CA MET A 84 -0.44 2.08 -3.54
C MET A 84 0.84 2.22 -2.72
N ILE A 85 1.97 1.87 -3.31
CA ILE A 85 3.30 1.98 -2.71
C ILE A 85 4.02 3.10 -3.43
N PHE A 86 4.26 4.19 -2.72
CA PHE A 86 4.96 5.37 -3.22
C PHE A 86 6.41 5.34 -2.76
N ALA A 87 7.27 5.93 -3.59
CA ALA A 87 8.59 6.34 -3.12
C ALA A 87 8.40 7.48 -2.11
N ASP A 88 8.86 7.29 -0.87
CA ASP A 88 8.85 8.37 0.12
C ASP A 88 9.68 9.55 -0.40
N GLN A 89 9.15 10.77 -0.24
CA GLN A 89 9.81 12.01 -0.65
C GLN A 89 11.23 12.15 -0.09
N LEU A 90 11.51 11.58 1.09
CA LEU A 90 12.85 11.59 1.70
C LEU A 90 13.90 10.82 0.89
N TYR A 91 13.49 9.85 0.08
CA TYR A 91 14.38 9.00 -0.72
C TYR A 91 14.34 9.32 -2.22
N GLU A 92 13.58 10.32 -2.66
CA GLU A 92 13.48 10.70 -4.10
C GLU A 92 14.85 11.05 -4.72
N ALA A 93 15.81 11.54 -3.92
CA ALA A 93 17.17 11.84 -4.40
C ALA A 93 18.05 10.60 -4.59
N ASP A 94 17.68 9.47 -3.97
CA ASP A 94 18.37 8.19 -4.05
C ASP A 94 17.40 7.13 -4.57
N THR A 95 17.17 7.20 -5.88
CA THR A 95 16.16 6.42 -6.59
C THR A 95 16.33 4.91 -6.40
N MET A 96 17.57 4.42 -6.34
CA MET A 96 17.85 3.00 -6.09
C MET A 96 17.42 2.57 -4.69
N HIS A 97 17.64 3.39 -3.67
CA HIS A 97 17.17 3.11 -2.31
C HIS A 97 15.65 3.20 -2.22
N ALA A 98 15.03 4.18 -2.88
CA ALA A 98 13.58 4.30 -2.95
C ALA A 98 12.95 3.05 -3.57
N ASP A 99 13.46 2.59 -4.70
CA ASP A 99 12.94 1.40 -5.40
C ASP A 99 13.13 0.12 -4.57
N SER A 100 14.31 -0.03 -3.96
CA SER A 100 14.58 -1.14 -3.04
C SER A 100 13.57 -1.18 -1.89
N HIS A 101 13.21 -0.02 -1.33
CA HIS A 101 12.23 0.10 -0.26
C HIS A 101 10.80 -0.22 -0.72
N SER A 102 10.40 0.31 -1.88
CA SER A 102 9.10 0.05 -2.51
C SER A 102 8.91 -1.44 -2.82
N LEU A 103 9.92 -2.08 -3.43
CA LEU A 103 9.91 -3.51 -3.73
C LEU A 103 9.91 -4.38 -2.46
N ALA A 104 10.69 -4.00 -1.44
CA ALA A 104 10.66 -4.70 -0.15
C ALA A 104 9.26 -4.63 0.49
N THR A 105 8.63 -3.45 0.46
CA THR A 105 7.26 -3.25 0.94
C THR A 105 6.28 -4.15 0.18
N LEU A 106 6.35 -4.17 -1.16
CA LEU A 106 5.49 -4.99 -2.02
C LEU A 106 5.58 -6.48 -1.68
N LEU A 107 6.80 -7.01 -1.62
CA LEU A 107 7.06 -8.42 -1.33
C LEU A 107 6.60 -8.80 0.08
N LEU A 108 6.84 -7.93 1.07
CA LEU A 108 6.40 -8.16 2.44
C LEU A 108 4.88 -8.19 2.55
N ILE A 109 4.16 -7.26 1.90
CA ILE A 109 2.69 -7.25 1.90
C ILE A 109 2.15 -8.54 1.30
N ARG A 110 2.63 -8.96 0.13
CA ARG A 110 2.22 -10.23 -0.49
C ARG A 110 2.51 -11.42 0.41
N ASN A 111 3.70 -11.47 1.00
CA ASN A 111 4.06 -12.58 1.89
C ASN A 111 3.19 -12.63 3.14
N ILE A 112 2.90 -11.49 3.76
CA ILE A 112 2.02 -11.42 4.94
C ILE A 112 0.61 -11.89 4.58
N GLN A 113 0.04 -11.42 3.46
CA GLN A 113 -1.28 -11.85 2.96
C GLN A 113 -1.31 -13.37 2.75
N ALA A 114 -0.35 -13.92 2.00
CA ALA A 114 -0.26 -15.36 1.73
C ALA A 114 -0.14 -16.21 3.01
N VAL A 115 0.69 -15.79 3.97
CA VAL A 115 0.84 -16.49 5.25
C VAL A 115 -0.45 -16.46 6.07
N ARG A 116 -1.19 -15.34 6.06
CA ARG A 116 -2.48 -15.21 6.77
C ARG A 116 -3.56 -16.06 6.13
N GLU A 117 -3.67 -16.04 4.80
CA GLU A 117 -4.60 -16.89 4.05
C GLU A 117 -4.33 -18.38 4.30
N ALA A 118 -3.07 -18.81 4.26
CA ALA A 118 -2.70 -20.19 4.54
C ALA A 118 -3.03 -20.62 5.98
N LYS A 119 -2.93 -19.70 6.96
CA LYS A 119 -3.31 -19.97 8.36
C LYS A 119 -4.82 -20.10 8.51
N LEU A 120 -5.60 -19.23 7.85
CA LEU A 120 -7.06 -19.30 7.86
C LEU A 120 -7.55 -20.63 7.26
N ALA A 121 -6.99 -21.03 6.11
CA ALA A 121 -7.32 -22.29 5.45
C ALA A 121 -6.96 -23.55 6.28
N ARG A 122 -6.00 -23.45 7.21
CA ARG A 122 -5.61 -24.54 8.13
C ARG A 122 -6.41 -24.55 9.44
N GLY A 123 -6.94 -23.40 9.87
CA GLY A 123 -7.70 -23.24 11.11
C GLY A 123 -9.19 -23.60 10.99
N GLU A 124 -9.73 -23.58 9.77
CA GLU A 124 -11.05 -24.13 9.45
C GLU A 124 -10.94 -25.66 9.28
N GLY A 125 -11.25 -26.40 10.35
CA GLY A 125 -10.94 -27.82 10.46
C GLY A 125 -11.58 -28.76 9.44
N GLY A 126 -10.81 -29.79 9.05
CA GLY A 126 -11.30 -31.17 9.06
C GLY A 126 -12.30 -31.63 7.99
N GLY A 127 -12.50 -30.90 6.90
CA GLY A 127 -13.30 -31.35 5.76
C GLY A 127 -12.43 -31.74 4.57
N ARG A 128 -12.26 -33.05 4.34
CA ARG A 128 -11.73 -33.58 3.07
C ARG A 128 -12.63 -33.15 1.91
N ASP A 129 -12.26 -32.10 1.20
CA ASP A 129 -12.56 -32.00 -0.22
C ASP A 129 -11.34 -31.45 -0.97
N SER A 130 -10.39 -32.36 -1.18
CA SER A 130 -9.30 -32.24 -2.13
C SER A 130 -9.87 -32.20 -3.55
N ARG A 131 -10.48 -31.07 -3.95
CA ARG A 131 -10.86 -30.73 -5.35
C ARG A 131 -11.46 -29.32 -5.48
N LYS A 132 -10.76 -28.28 -5.00
CA LYS A 132 -10.83 -26.92 -5.59
C LYS A 132 -9.44 -26.29 -5.62
N LEU A 133 -8.47 -26.99 -6.20
CA LEU A 133 -7.32 -26.35 -6.85
C LEU A 133 -7.79 -25.86 -8.23
N SER A 134 -8.75 -24.95 -8.25
CA SER A 134 -9.23 -24.35 -9.49
C SER A 134 -9.76 -22.96 -9.20
N SER A 135 -9.09 -22.00 -9.82
CA SER A 135 -9.17 -20.56 -9.65
C SER A 135 -8.38 -20.04 -8.45
N VAL A 136 -7.09 -19.77 -8.72
CA VAL A 136 -6.51 -18.48 -8.31
C VAL A 136 -7.62 -17.45 -8.47
N LYS A 137 -8.16 -16.93 -7.37
CA LYS A 137 -9.04 -15.77 -7.47
C LYS A 137 -8.14 -14.65 -7.98
N ASP A 138 -8.27 -14.37 -9.27
CA ASP A 138 -7.54 -13.39 -10.06
C ASP A 138 -7.76 -11.93 -9.62
N HIS A 139 -8.03 -11.71 -8.34
CA HIS A 139 -8.13 -10.38 -7.76
C HIS A 139 -7.49 -10.40 -6.37
N ALA A 140 -6.25 -10.90 -6.29
CA ALA A 140 -5.35 -10.51 -5.22
C ALA A 140 -5.36 -8.99 -5.17
N CYS A 141 -5.66 -8.40 -4.01
CA CYS A 141 -5.74 -6.94 -3.79
C CYS A 141 -4.75 -6.22 -4.72
N PRO A 142 -5.21 -5.45 -5.72
CA PRO A 142 -4.32 -4.83 -6.69
C PRO A 142 -3.32 -3.94 -5.96
N MET A 143 -2.05 -4.04 -6.37
CA MET A 143 -0.96 -3.27 -5.80
C MET A 143 -0.25 -2.53 -6.92
N ILE A 144 -0.16 -1.21 -6.79
CA ILE A 144 0.61 -0.36 -7.69
C ILE A 144 1.84 0.09 -6.91
N CYS A 145 3.01 -0.06 -7.52
CA CYS A 145 4.30 0.24 -6.91
C CYS A 145 5.01 1.28 -7.78
N GLU A 146 5.38 2.40 -7.19
CA GLU A 146 6.21 3.43 -7.83
C GLU A 146 7.66 2.96 -7.89
N ILE A 147 8.26 3.08 -9.08
CA ILE A 147 9.65 2.77 -9.38
C ILE A 147 10.24 4.00 -10.08
N LEU A 148 11.30 4.56 -9.52
CA LEU A 148 11.92 5.81 -9.95
C LEU A 148 13.14 5.58 -10.85
N ASP A 149 13.91 4.53 -10.60
CA ASP A 149 15.12 4.22 -11.36
C ASP A 149 14.79 3.46 -12.67
N PRO A 150 15.11 4.04 -13.85
CA PRO A 150 14.80 3.39 -15.13
C PRO A 150 15.51 2.05 -15.33
N HIS A 151 16.69 1.87 -14.72
CA HIS A 151 17.41 0.61 -14.82
C HIS A 151 16.68 -0.49 -14.04
N THR A 152 16.25 -0.20 -12.82
CA THR A 152 15.42 -1.09 -12.01
C THR A 152 14.13 -1.45 -12.73
N GLN A 153 13.42 -0.46 -13.31
CA GLN A 153 12.23 -0.71 -14.12
C GLN A 153 12.50 -1.67 -15.28
N LYS A 154 13.62 -1.47 -16.00
CA LYS A 154 14.02 -2.33 -17.13
C LYS A 154 14.33 -3.75 -16.66
N THR A 155 15.11 -3.92 -15.60
CA THR A 155 15.46 -5.24 -15.06
C THR A 155 14.22 -6.03 -14.64
N ILE A 156 13.23 -5.37 -14.03
CA ILE A 156 11.96 -6.01 -13.65
C ILE A 156 11.17 -6.41 -14.89
N ALA A 157 11.04 -5.51 -15.88
CA ALA A 157 10.30 -5.79 -17.11
C ALA A 157 10.92 -6.93 -17.92
N GLU A 158 12.25 -7.04 -17.96
CA GLU A 158 12.95 -8.14 -18.63
C GLU A 158 12.81 -9.47 -17.88
N SER A 159 12.63 -9.43 -16.55
CA SER A 159 12.45 -10.63 -15.73
C SER A 159 11.10 -11.32 -15.96
N ASP A 160 10.06 -10.60 -16.39
CA ASP A 160 8.75 -11.18 -16.74
C ASP A 160 8.80 -12.04 -18.02
N HIS A 161 9.91 -12.00 -18.77
CA HIS A 161 10.13 -12.78 -19.98
C HIS A 161 10.99 -14.05 -19.79
N LEU A 162 11.41 -14.35 -18.55
CA LEU A 162 12.16 -15.55 -18.18
C LEU A 162 11.24 -16.63 -17.55
#